data_AF-A0A9Q9BNC9-F1
#
_entry.id   AF-A0A9Q9BNC9-F1
#
_cell.length_a   1.000
_cell.length_b   1.000
_cell.length_c   1.000
_cell.angle_alpha   90.00
_cell.angle_beta   90.00
_cell.angle_gamma   90.00
#
_symmetry.space_group_name_H-M   'P 1'
#
loop_
_entity.id
_entity.type
_entity.pdbx_description
1 polymer ?
#
loop_
_entity_poly.entity_id
_entity_poly.type
_entity_poly.pdbx_seq_one_letter_code
_entity_poly.pdbx_strand_id
1 'polypeptide(L)'
;MAILQVRDMDDRLYDRLKFAAKRDNRSISQQVITILQDYFTSAPVKTKNATEEFLKLAGSWEDLRSTEEIIDDIRDSRIVL
;
A
#
# COMPACT_ATOMS: atom_id res chain seq x y z
N MET A 1 26.12 -16.43 -6.93
CA MET A 1 25.66 -15.07 -7.30
C MET A 1 25.38 -15.07 -8.78
N ALA A 2 24.14 -14.81 -9.19
CA ALA A 2 23.81 -14.58 -10.59
C ALA A 2 24.00 -13.10 -10.90
N ILE A 3 24.57 -12.78 -12.06
CA ILE A 3 24.71 -11.40 -12.54
C ILE A 3 23.70 -11.23 -13.68
N LEU A 4 22.79 -10.28 -13.53
CA LEU A 4 21.88 -9.86 -14.60
C LEU A 4 22.49 -8.65 -15.30
N GLN A 5 22.75 -8.77 -16.60
CA GLN A 5 23.15 -7.64 -17.45
C GLN A 5 21.97 -7.26 -18.34
N VAL A 6 21.60 -5.97 -18.33
CA VAL A 6 20.59 -5.41 -19.23
C VAL A 6 21.33 -4.73 -20.37
N ARG A 7 21.04 -5.14 -21.61
CA ARG A 7 21.58 -4.51 -22.83
C ARG A 7 20.59 -3.48 -23.37
N ASP A 8 21.12 -2.48 -24.08
CA ASP A 8 20.34 -1.45 -24.79
C ASP A 8 19.36 -0.68 -23.89
N MET A 9 19.77 -0.39 -22.65
CA MET A 9 18.98 0.43 -21.73
C MET A 9 18.99 1.89 -22.17
N ASP A 10 17.80 2.46 -22.35
CA ASP A 10 17.63 3.88 -22.64
C ASP A 10 18.21 4.74 -21.50
N ASP A 11 19.02 5.74 -21.86
CA ASP A 11 19.69 6.62 -20.89
C ASP A 11 18.69 7.37 -19.99
N ARG A 12 17.52 7.75 -20.52
CA ARG A 12 16.48 8.43 -19.73
C ARG A 12 15.88 7.49 -18.69
N LEU A 13 15.75 6.21 -19.02
CA LEU A 13 15.32 5.19 -18.07
C LEU A 13 16.37 5.02 -16.96
N TYR A 14 17.64 4.96 -17.33
CA TYR A 14 18.74 4.86 -16.36
C TYR A 14 18.80 6.08 -15.42
N ASP A 15 18.60 7.29 -15.95
CA ASP A 15 18.56 8.51 -15.14
C ASP A 15 17.38 8.54 -14.17
N ARG A 16 16.20 8.09 -14.60
CA ARG A 16 15.03 7.93 -13.71
C ARG A 16 15.31 6.92 -12.59
N LEU A 17 15.95 5.80 -12.92
CA LEU A 17 16.34 4.80 -11.95
C LEU A 17 17.33 5.35 -10.93
N LYS A 18 18.33 6.13 -11.40
CA LYS A 18 19.31 6.81 -10.54
C LYS A 18 18.66 7.84 -9.63
N PHE A 19 17.68 8.58 -10.13
CA PHE A 19 16.90 9.53 -9.33
C PHE A 19 16.11 8.81 -8.22
N ALA A 20 15.38 7.75 -8.57
CA ALA A 20 14.63 6.96 -7.59
C ALA A 20 15.54 6.35 -6.52
N ALA A 21 16.68 5.76 -6.94
CA ALA A 21 17.66 5.20 -6.01
C ALA A 21 18.22 6.25 -5.03
N LYS A 22 18.54 7.46 -5.52
CA LYS A 22 18.98 8.58 -4.67
C LYS A 22 17.91 9.01 -3.68
N ARG A 23 16.66 9.16 -4.13
CA ARG A 23 15.53 9.55 -3.28
C ARG A 23 15.34 8.55 -2.13
N ASP A 24 15.48 7.27 -2.42
CA ASP A 24 15.26 6.19 -1.46
C ASP A 24 16.56 5.82 -0.69
N ASN A 25 17.64 6.60 -0.83
CA ASN A 25 18.97 6.38 -0.22
C ASN A 25 19.54 4.98 -0.46
N ARG A 26 19.38 4.44 -1.67
CA ARG A 26 19.81 3.10 -2.07
C ARG A 26 20.78 3.15 -3.24
N SER A 27 21.57 2.08 -3.41
CA SER A 27 22.33 1.87 -4.64
C SER A 27 21.39 1.52 -5.79
N ILE A 28 21.83 1.78 -7.03
CA ILE A 28 21.04 1.46 -8.22
C ILE A 28 20.71 -0.04 -8.28
N SER A 29 21.70 -0.90 -8.03
CA SER A 29 21.50 -2.36 -8.02
C SER A 29 20.45 -2.78 -6.99
N GLN A 30 20.50 -2.19 -5.78
CA GLN A 30 19.52 -2.49 -4.74
C GLN A 30 18.13 -1.97 -5.11
N GLN A 31 18.05 -0.80 -5.75
CA GLN A 31 16.78 -0.25 -6.22
C GLN A 31 16.13 -1.16 -7.26
N VAL A 32 16.90 -1.67 -8.22
CA VAL A 32 16.39 -2.63 -9.23
C VAL A 32 15.87 -3.89 -8.56
N ILE A 33 16.63 -4.46 -7.62
CA ILE A 33 16.20 -5.65 -6.87
C ILE A 33 14.90 -5.37 -6.12
N THR A 34 14.81 -4.21 -5.46
CA THR A 34 13.60 -3.81 -4.73
C THR A 34 12.41 -3.71 -5.67
N ILE A 35 12.54 -3.03 -6.82
CA ILE A 35 11.46 -2.92 -7.81
C ILE A 35 10.97 -4.30 -8.27
N LEU A 36 11.90 -5.22 -8.54
CA LEU A 36 11.55 -6.59 -8.94
C LEU A 36 10.87 -7.33 -7.79
N GLN A 37 11.39 -7.24 -6.58
CA GLN A 37 10.78 -7.84 -5.39
C GLN A 37 9.37 -7.29 -5.17
N ASP A 38 9.19 -5.97 -5.23
CA ASP A 38 7.89 -5.32 -5.08
C ASP A 38 6.93 -5.80 -6.17
N TYR A 39 7.38 -5.90 -7.42
CA TYR A 39 6.56 -6.41 -8.51
C TYR A 39 6.10 -7.87 -8.31
N PHE A 40 6.96 -8.74 -7.76
CA PHE A 40 6.60 -10.15 -7.53
C PHE A 40 5.88 -10.41 -6.20
N THR A 41 6.09 -9.56 -5.19
CA THR A 41 5.51 -9.70 -3.85
C THR A 41 4.25 -8.87 -3.65
N SER A 42 4.06 -7.81 -4.45
CA SER A 42 2.74 -7.22 -4.58
C SER A 42 1.84 -8.29 -5.19
N ALA A 43 0.99 -8.89 -4.34
CA ALA A 43 -0.17 -9.63 -4.81
C ALA A 43 -0.78 -8.80 -5.93
N PRO A 44 -1.16 -9.38 -7.09
CA PRO A 44 -1.74 -8.62 -8.17
C PRO A 44 -2.81 -7.77 -7.51
N VAL A 45 -2.57 -6.46 -7.48
CA VAL A 45 -3.56 -5.54 -7.01
C VAL A 45 -4.60 -5.73 -8.10
N LYS A 46 -5.56 -6.65 -7.88
CA LYS A 46 -6.92 -6.49 -8.36
C LYS A 46 -7.11 -5.04 -8.04
N THR A 47 -7.08 -4.20 -9.07
CA THR A 47 -7.29 -2.77 -8.98
C THR A 47 -8.53 -2.69 -8.13
N LYS A 48 -8.35 -2.47 -6.81
CA LYS A 48 -9.44 -2.57 -5.87
C LYS A 48 -10.27 -1.42 -6.33
N ASN A 49 -11.37 -1.76 -6.98
CA ASN A 49 -12.15 -0.78 -7.69
C ASN A 49 -12.53 0.21 -6.59
N ALA A 50 -11.99 1.44 -6.64
CA ALA A 50 -12.14 2.38 -5.54
C ALA A 50 -13.64 2.58 -5.24
N THR A 51 -14.47 2.44 -6.28
CA THR A 51 -15.92 2.36 -6.21
C THR A 51 -16.44 1.17 -5.39
N GLU A 52 -15.87 -0.02 -5.52
CA GLU A 52 -16.30 -1.22 -4.78
C GLU A 52 -15.95 -1.14 -3.28
N GLU A 53 -14.79 -0.56 -2.93
CA GLU A 53 -14.47 -0.24 -1.52
C GLU A 53 -15.37 0.88 -0.98
N PHE A 54 -15.67 1.91 -1.79
CA PHE A 54 -16.59 2.98 -1.40
C PHE A 54 -18.02 2.47 -1.18
N LEU A 55 -18.48 1.54 -2.03
CA LEU A 55 -19.77 0.87 -1.88
C LEU A 55 -19.84 0.00 -0.62
N LYS A 56 -18.73 -0.65 -0.21
CA LYS A 56 -18.69 -1.40 1.06
C LYS A 56 -18.79 -0.51 2.30
N LEU A 57 -18.36 0.74 2.20
CA LEU A 57 -18.50 1.73 3.27
C LEU A 57 -19.91 2.33 3.32
N ALA A 58 -20.65 2.31 2.21
CA ALA A 58 -22.04 2.71 2.21
C ALA A 58 -22.87 1.66 2.97
N GLY A 59 -23.46 2.06 4.10
CA GLY A 59 -24.21 1.17 4.99
C GLY A 59 -23.40 0.61 6.17
N SER A 60 -22.08 0.82 6.23
CA SER A 60 -21.28 0.43 7.42
C SER A 60 -21.60 1.27 8.67
N TRP A 61 -22.36 2.36 8.50
CA TRP A 61 -22.84 3.25 9.54
C TRP A 61 -24.25 2.87 10.02
N GLU A 62 -24.89 1.89 9.38
CA GLU A 62 -26.16 1.35 9.86
C GLU A 62 -25.87 0.45 11.07
N ASP A 63 -26.16 1.00 12.24
CA ASP A 63 -26.07 0.27 13.50
C ASP A 63 -27.45 -0.28 13.86
N LEU A 64 -27.52 -1.58 14.14
CA LEU A 64 -28.74 -2.23 14.61
C LEU A 64 -28.99 -1.96 16.10
N ARG A 65 -27.99 -1.45 16.82
CA ARG A 65 -28.10 -1.05 18.21
C ARG A 65 -28.99 0.18 18.34
N SER A 66 -29.80 0.18 19.38
CA SER A 66 -30.55 1.35 19.80
C SER A 66 -29.62 2.47 20.27
N THR A 67 -30.12 3.70 20.25
CA THR A 67 -29.40 4.87 20.76
C THR A 67 -28.92 4.65 22.20
N GLU A 68 -29.74 4.01 23.02
CA GLU A 68 -29.46 3.69 24.42
C GLU A 68 -28.29 2.71 24.55
N GLU A 69 -28.28 1.64 23.76
CA GLU A 69 -27.17 0.66 23.74
C GLU A 69 -25.84 1.28 23.29
N ILE A 70 -25.88 2.22 22.33
CA ILE A 70 -24.69 2.95 21.89
C ILE A 70 -24.16 3.88 22.99
N ILE A 71 -25.06 4.56 23.71
CA ILE A 71 -24.68 5.44 24.83
C ILE A 71 -24.04 4.64 25.96
N ASP A 72 -24.61 3.49 26.32
CA ASP A 72 -24.11 2.63 27.38
C ASP A 72 -22.74 2.02 27.00
N ASP A 73 -22.58 1.52 25.77
CA ASP A 73 -21.30 1.00 25.26
C ASP A 73 -20.18 2.06 25.29
N ILE A 74 -20.48 3.31 24.90
CA ILE A 74 -19.53 4.43 24.95
C ILE A 74 -19.16 4.79 26.40
N ARG A 75 -20.11 4.70 27.33
CA ARG A 75 -19.88 5.00 28.75
C ARG A 75 -19.05 3.91 29.41
N ASP A 76 -19.37 2.65 29.17
CA ASP A 76 -18.64 1.50 29.70
C ASP A 76 -17.20 1.46 29.15
N SER A 77 -17.03 1.76 27.86
CA SER A 77 -15.71 1.87 27.23
C SER A 77 -14.83 2.99 27.80
N ARG A 78 -15.42 3.98 28.48
CA ARG A 78 -14.68 5.07 29.15
C ARG A 78 -14.28 4.73 30.58
N ILE A 79 -14.77 3.62 31.16
CA ILE A 79 -14.33 3.15 32.47
C ILE A 79 -13.10 2.24 32.30
N VAL A 80 -11.98 2.83 31.87
CA VAL A 80 -10.64 2.27 32.08
C VAL A 80 -9.66 3.42 32.29
N LEU A 81 -9.44 3.78 33.56
CA LEU A 81 -8.17 4.13 34.20
C LEU A 81 -8.37 4.27 35.71
#